data_AF-A0A0P1EPQ7-F1
#
_entry.id   AF-A0A0P1EPQ7-F1
#
_cell.length_a   1.000
_cell.length_b   1.000
_cell.length_c   1.000
_cell.angle_alpha   90.00
_cell.angle_beta   90.00
_cell.angle_gamma   90.00
#
_symmetry.space_group_name_H-M   'P 1'
#
loop_
_entity.id
_entity.type
_entity.pdbx_description
1 polymer ?
#
loop_
_entity_poly.entity_id
_entity_poly.type
_entity_poly.pdbx_seq_one_letter_code
_entity_poly.pdbx_strand_id
1 'polypeptide(L)'
;MTRPSTELLAVSRRWIDAIQHKRKNQMRNLLSEHQYLRFVGTGDGELWAGDAVREGIGEFFGVIPRFLKHEETFAEAFENGDSGWACLTHDIVFADQPDRTFHVRNTLIFALEEGVWKIVQRHGSVPIPNIDFTGIEQNAIADLVAAARKGFSLDQRDGFASIMFSDIVNSSRLASMIGDRLWSSEVARHFDMLRKIIEDAGGQFVKSLGDGTMSSFPEPAHALRAAQAILQATVQSDGPVIALRIGIHTGNIIQTSDDFFGSVVNKAARITALAAPGEIQVSDATRKMVGETHDYRFANATSVELQGFEGEHLIHRLG
;
A
#
# COMPACT_ATOMS: atom_id res chain seq x y z
N MET A 1 -9.14 -26.98 -16.21
CA MET A 1 -9.93 -26.31 -15.15
C MET A 1 -9.00 -26.16 -13.97
N THR A 2 -8.82 -24.95 -13.46
CA THR A 2 -7.95 -24.70 -12.31
C THR A 2 -8.50 -25.39 -11.07
N ARG A 3 -7.63 -26.07 -10.31
CA ARG A 3 -7.98 -26.74 -9.05
C ARG A 3 -6.86 -26.61 -8.02
N PRO A 4 -7.17 -26.65 -6.71
CA PRO A 4 -6.14 -26.78 -5.67
C PRO A 4 -5.25 -28.00 -5.90
N SER A 5 -3.95 -27.88 -5.62
CA SER A 5 -2.96 -28.95 -5.83
C SER A 5 -2.15 -29.22 -4.57
N THR A 6 -2.43 -30.34 -3.91
CA THR A 6 -1.63 -30.82 -2.78
C THR A 6 -0.24 -31.28 -3.21
N GLU A 7 -0.12 -31.75 -4.45
CA GLU A 7 1.16 -32.18 -5.03
C GLU A 7 2.12 -31.00 -5.19
N LEU A 8 1.67 -29.91 -5.81
CA LEU A 8 2.47 -28.70 -5.97
C LEU A 8 2.83 -28.07 -4.62
N LEU A 9 1.93 -28.14 -3.63
CA LEU A 9 2.24 -27.70 -2.27
C LEU A 9 3.36 -28.56 -1.66
N ALA A 10 3.34 -29.88 -1.87
CA ALA A 10 4.40 -30.78 -1.41
C ALA A 10 5.74 -30.51 -2.13
N VAL A 11 5.73 -30.25 -3.44
CA VAL A 11 6.93 -29.83 -4.20
C VAL A 11 7.48 -28.53 -3.63
N SER A 12 6.61 -27.55 -3.36
CA SER A 12 6.98 -26.25 -2.80
C SER A 12 7.63 -26.36 -1.42
N ARG A 13 7.08 -27.19 -0.54
CA ARG A 13 7.67 -27.45 0.79
C ARG A 13 9.01 -28.18 0.70
N ARG A 14 9.17 -29.12 -0.24
CA ARG A 14 10.48 -29.75 -0.51
C ARG A 14 11.51 -28.75 -1.00
N TRP A 15 11.09 -27.76 -1.78
CA TRP A 15 11.95 -26.67 -2.22
C TRP A 15 12.45 -25.83 -1.03
N ILE A 16 11.55 -25.41 -0.13
CA ILE A 16 11.91 -24.66 1.08
C ILE A 16 12.81 -25.49 2.02
N ASP A 17 12.48 -26.77 2.22
CA ASP A 17 13.29 -27.71 3.01
C ASP A 17 14.70 -27.89 2.44
N ALA A 18 14.85 -27.96 1.12
CA ALA A 18 16.14 -28.04 0.45
C ALA A 18 17.00 -26.78 0.68
N ILE A 19 16.38 -25.59 0.70
CA ILE A 19 17.06 -24.33 1.01
C ILE A 19 17.51 -24.34 2.47
N GLN A 20 16.61 -24.62 3.41
CA GLN A 20 16.89 -24.63 4.85
C GLN A 20 18.08 -25.53 5.21
N HIS A 21 18.19 -26.68 4.53
CA HIS A 21 19.23 -27.67 4.75
C HIS A 21 20.40 -27.59 3.75
N LYS A 22 20.46 -26.54 2.91
CA LYS A 22 21.53 -26.29 1.92
C LYS A 22 21.77 -27.48 0.97
N ARG A 23 20.72 -28.19 0.59
CA ARG A 23 20.78 -29.38 -0.28
C ARG A 23 20.82 -28.97 -1.76
N LYS A 24 22.00 -28.52 -2.22
CA LYS A 24 22.26 -28.02 -3.59
C LYS A 24 21.68 -28.90 -4.69
N ASN A 25 21.94 -30.21 -4.64
CA ASN A 25 21.44 -31.15 -5.64
C ASN A 25 19.91 -31.29 -5.63
N GLN A 26 19.29 -31.25 -4.44
CA GLN A 26 17.83 -31.33 -4.32
C GLN A 26 17.17 -30.07 -4.91
N MET A 27 17.72 -28.87 -4.64
CA MET A 27 17.26 -27.63 -5.27
C MET A 27 17.35 -27.73 -6.80
N ARG A 28 18.52 -28.11 -7.34
CA ARG A 28 18.71 -28.24 -8.79
C ARG A 28 17.73 -29.23 -9.43
N ASN A 29 17.46 -30.35 -8.78
CA ASN A 29 16.57 -31.39 -9.31
C ASN A 29 15.09 -30.96 -9.36
N LEU A 30 14.70 -29.98 -8.54
CA LEU A 30 13.35 -29.42 -8.54
C LEU A 30 13.15 -28.36 -9.63
N LEU A 31 14.22 -27.82 -10.20
CA LEU A 31 14.17 -26.83 -11.28
C LEU A 31 14.01 -27.51 -12.65
N SER A 32 13.33 -26.81 -13.55
CA SER A 32 13.23 -27.14 -14.98
C SER A 32 14.59 -27.10 -15.66
N GLU A 33 14.76 -27.90 -16.71
CA GLU A 33 15.93 -27.87 -17.61
C GLU A 33 15.75 -26.92 -18.81
N HIS A 34 14.59 -26.25 -18.90
CA HIS A 34 14.31 -25.36 -20.02
C HIS A 34 15.12 -24.05 -19.93
N GLN A 35 15.57 -23.54 -21.08
CA GLN A 35 16.21 -22.21 -21.21
C GLN A 35 15.34 -21.02 -20.73
N TYR A 36 14.05 -21.27 -20.51
CA TYR A 36 13.09 -20.26 -20.03
C TYR A 36 12.91 -20.32 -18.52
N LEU A 37 13.64 -21.18 -17.80
CA LEU A 37 13.74 -21.13 -16.36
C LEU A 37 14.07 -19.69 -15.92
N ARG A 38 13.31 -19.16 -14.97
CA ARG A 38 13.53 -17.82 -14.41
C ARG A 38 13.74 -17.85 -12.91
N PHE A 39 14.70 -17.06 -12.47
CA PHE A 39 14.89 -16.73 -11.08
C PHE A 39 14.81 -15.22 -10.91
N VAL A 40 13.96 -14.81 -9.96
CA VAL A 40 13.83 -13.43 -9.50
C VAL A 40 14.04 -13.43 -7.99
N GLY A 41 15.10 -12.76 -7.55
CA GLY A 41 15.42 -12.55 -6.15
C GLY A 41 14.97 -11.17 -5.64
N THR A 42 15.53 -10.77 -4.51
CA THR A 42 15.23 -9.48 -3.85
C THR A 42 16.22 -8.39 -4.24
N GLY A 43 17.44 -8.72 -4.67
CA GLY A 43 18.46 -7.75 -5.08
C GLY A 43 18.41 -7.36 -6.57
N ASP A 44 18.90 -6.16 -6.90
CA ASP A 44 18.87 -5.58 -8.25
C ASP A 44 19.54 -6.45 -9.34
N GLY A 45 20.54 -7.26 -8.97
CA GLY A 45 21.23 -8.19 -9.88
C GLY A 45 20.67 -9.61 -9.89
N GLU A 46 19.61 -9.88 -9.14
CA GLU A 46 19.07 -11.22 -8.90
C GLU A 46 18.00 -11.60 -9.94
N LEU A 47 18.28 -11.33 -11.22
CA LEU A 47 17.43 -11.70 -12.35
C LEU A 47 18.19 -12.64 -13.29
N TRP A 48 17.95 -13.95 -13.17
CA TRP A 48 18.72 -14.98 -13.90
C TRP A 48 17.82 -15.87 -14.75
N ALA A 49 18.42 -16.51 -15.75
CA ALA A 49 17.73 -17.31 -16.75
C ALA A 49 18.48 -18.61 -17.08
N GLY A 50 17.72 -19.67 -17.40
CA GLY A 50 18.26 -20.92 -17.95
C GLY A 50 19.30 -21.60 -17.05
N ASP A 51 20.37 -22.09 -17.65
CA ASP A 51 21.41 -22.87 -16.94
C ASP A 51 22.11 -22.10 -15.83
N ALA A 52 22.26 -20.78 -15.98
CA ALA A 52 22.83 -19.93 -14.94
C ALA A 52 22.05 -20.03 -13.61
N VAL A 53 20.73 -20.21 -13.69
CA VAL A 53 19.92 -20.50 -12.50
C VAL A 53 20.29 -21.85 -11.92
N ARG A 54 20.29 -22.92 -12.73
CA ARG A 54 20.53 -24.29 -12.27
C ARG A 54 21.90 -24.47 -11.62
N GLU A 55 22.92 -23.80 -12.17
CA GLU A 55 24.29 -23.85 -11.71
C GLU A 55 24.52 -22.96 -10.48
N GLY A 56 23.93 -21.75 -10.47
CA GLY A 56 24.18 -20.76 -9.43
C GLY A 56 23.33 -20.90 -8.16
N ILE A 57 22.14 -21.50 -8.25
CA ILE A 57 21.13 -21.45 -7.16
C ILE A 57 21.62 -22.08 -5.86
N GLY A 58 22.43 -23.13 -5.95
CA GLY A 58 22.95 -23.84 -4.79
C GLY A 58 23.96 -22.99 -4.01
N GLU A 59 24.78 -22.19 -4.70
CA GLU A 59 25.68 -21.24 -4.04
C GLU A 59 24.93 -20.04 -3.50
N PHE A 60 23.96 -19.51 -4.27
CA PHE A 60 23.11 -18.40 -3.84
C PHE A 60 22.42 -18.67 -2.49
N PHE A 61 21.76 -19.83 -2.34
CA PHE A 61 21.17 -20.20 -1.05
C PHE A 61 22.19 -20.75 -0.05
N GLY A 62 23.36 -21.18 -0.52
CA GLY A 62 24.44 -21.69 0.32
C GLY A 62 25.04 -20.63 1.24
N VAL A 63 25.06 -19.36 0.80
CA VAL A 63 25.55 -18.23 1.60
C VAL A 63 24.54 -17.69 2.62
N ILE A 64 23.26 -18.08 2.53
CA ILE A 64 22.25 -17.63 3.50
C ILE A 64 22.60 -18.17 4.90
N PRO A 65 22.49 -17.33 5.95
CA PRO A 65 22.70 -17.76 7.33
C PRO A 65 21.80 -18.92 7.73
N ARG A 66 22.25 -19.71 8.73
CA ARG A 66 21.46 -20.83 9.25
C ARG A 66 20.16 -20.31 9.87
N PHE A 67 19.06 -21.02 9.63
CA PHE A 67 17.76 -20.66 10.21
C PHE A 67 17.77 -21.09 11.68
N LEU A 68 17.52 -20.15 12.58
CA LEU A 68 17.30 -20.39 14.01
C LEU A 68 15.82 -20.75 14.26
N LYS A 69 14.90 -20.08 13.57
CA LYS A 69 13.46 -20.37 13.53
C LYS A 69 12.94 -20.25 12.11
N HIS A 70 11.94 -21.05 11.79
CA HIS A 70 11.25 -21.04 10.50
C HIS A 70 9.80 -21.48 10.72
N GLU A 71 8.85 -20.65 10.31
CA GLU A 71 7.42 -20.90 10.40
C GLU A 71 6.76 -20.61 9.05
N GLU A 72 5.97 -21.55 8.52
CA GLU A 72 5.11 -21.32 7.36
C GLU A 72 3.83 -20.62 7.82
N THR A 73 3.62 -19.37 7.38
CA THR A 73 2.48 -18.54 7.80
C THR A 73 1.32 -18.57 6.81
N PHE A 74 1.58 -18.90 5.54
CA PHE A 74 0.58 -19.12 4.51
C PHE A 74 1.15 -20.01 3.40
N ALA A 75 0.33 -20.90 2.85
CA ALA A 75 0.68 -21.62 1.64
C ALA A 75 -0.56 -22.11 0.87
N GLU A 76 -0.59 -21.84 -0.43
CA GLU A 76 -1.59 -22.37 -1.36
C GLU A 76 -0.92 -22.76 -2.68
N ALA A 77 -1.50 -23.74 -3.37
CA ALA A 77 -1.05 -24.15 -4.69
C ALA A 77 -2.21 -24.60 -5.56
N PHE A 78 -2.11 -24.33 -6.85
CA PHE A 78 -3.13 -24.61 -7.84
C PHE A 78 -2.50 -25.16 -9.12
N GLU A 79 -3.22 -26.03 -9.81
CA GLU A 79 -2.81 -26.59 -11.10
C GLU A 79 -3.92 -26.46 -12.14
N ASN A 80 -3.51 -26.38 -13.39
CA ASN A 80 -4.38 -26.39 -14.56
C ASN A 80 -3.67 -27.13 -15.70
N GLY A 81 -4.03 -28.42 -15.87
CA GLY A 81 -3.35 -29.31 -16.81
C GLY A 81 -1.89 -29.50 -16.41
N ASP A 82 -0.98 -29.27 -17.35
CA ASP A 82 0.47 -29.47 -17.19
C ASP A 82 1.19 -28.23 -16.64
N SER A 83 0.44 -27.29 -16.05
CA SER A 83 0.96 -26.05 -15.46
C SER A 83 0.38 -25.83 -14.07
N GLY A 84 1.10 -25.12 -13.22
CA GLY A 84 0.59 -24.75 -11.91
C GLY A 84 1.43 -23.70 -11.22
N TRP A 85 0.98 -23.27 -10.05
CA TRP A 85 1.68 -22.26 -9.25
C TRP A 85 1.43 -22.48 -7.76
N ALA A 86 2.35 -21.98 -6.94
CA ALA A 86 2.22 -21.94 -5.49
C ALA A 86 2.67 -20.59 -4.94
N CYS A 87 1.99 -20.15 -3.88
CA CYS A 87 2.30 -18.95 -3.12
C CYS A 87 2.54 -19.35 -1.67
N LEU A 88 3.68 -18.96 -1.11
CA LEU A 88 4.05 -19.29 0.26
C LEU A 88 4.61 -18.07 0.99
N THR A 89 4.27 -17.91 2.27
CA THR A 89 4.90 -16.94 3.16
C THR A 89 5.45 -17.62 4.39
N HIS A 90 6.61 -17.15 4.85
CA HIS A 90 7.31 -17.72 6.00
C HIS A 90 7.92 -16.64 6.87
N ASP A 91 7.95 -16.90 8.17
CA ASP A 91 8.70 -16.10 9.14
C ASP A 91 10.01 -16.83 9.46
N ILE A 92 11.13 -16.16 9.26
CA ILE A 92 12.48 -16.72 9.43
C ILE A 92 13.27 -15.87 10.40
N VAL A 93 13.92 -16.51 11.37
CA VAL A 93 14.95 -15.88 12.22
C VAL A 93 16.28 -16.51 11.88
N PHE A 94 17.29 -15.70 11.56
CA PHE A 94 18.62 -16.20 11.27
C PHE A 94 19.48 -16.32 12.53
N ALA A 95 20.39 -17.29 12.56
CA ALA A 95 21.23 -17.56 13.73
C ALA A 95 22.23 -16.44 14.07
N ASP A 96 22.62 -15.63 13.08
CA ASP A 96 23.48 -14.46 13.23
C ASP A 96 22.70 -13.17 13.53
N GLN A 97 21.37 -13.21 13.42
CA GLN A 97 20.45 -12.11 13.70
C GLN A 97 19.26 -12.62 14.54
N PRO A 98 19.51 -13.13 15.77
CA PRO A 98 18.50 -13.82 16.58
C PRO A 98 17.33 -12.93 17.00
N ASP A 99 17.53 -11.61 17.00
CA ASP A 99 16.53 -10.61 17.41
C ASP A 99 15.67 -10.10 16.24
N ARG A 100 15.92 -10.56 15.01
CA ARG A 100 15.22 -10.09 13.80
C ARG A 100 14.44 -11.22 13.13
N THR A 101 13.17 -10.96 12.84
CA THR A 101 12.31 -11.84 12.03
C THR A 101 12.21 -11.28 10.61
N PHE A 102 12.34 -12.16 9.63
CA PHE A 102 12.24 -11.87 8.20
C PHE A 102 10.99 -12.55 7.63
N HIS A 103 10.08 -11.75 7.05
CA HIS A 103 8.82 -12.23 6.48
C HIS A 103 8.96 -12.59 5.00
N VAL A 104 9.47 -13.76 4.65
CA VAL A 104 9.80 -14.11 3.26
C VAL A 104 8.58 -14.57 2.47
N ARG A 105 8.39 -14.04 1.26
CA ARG A 105 7.35 -14.46 0.32
C ARG A 105 7.96 -15.17 -0.88
N ASN A 106 7.34 -16.26 -1.33
CA ASN A 106 7.76 -17.01 -2.52
C ASN A 106 6.57 -17.26 -3.44
N THR A 107 6.81 -17.09 -4.73
CA THR A 107 5.92 -17.56 -5.81
C THR A 107 6.70 -18.55 -6.66
N LEU A 108 6.17 -19.75 -6.80
CA LEU A 108 6.72 -20.80 -7.65
C LEU A 108 5.74 -21.05 -8.78
N ILE A 109 6.23 -21.07 -10.02
CA ILE A 109 5.48 -21.52 -11.19
C ILE A 109 6.06 -22.85 -11.63
N PHE A 110 5.17 -23.77 -11.99
CA PHE A 110 5.49 -25.14 -12.32
C PHE A 110 5.03 -25.51 -13.72
N ALA A 111 5.81 -26.37 -14.36
CA ALA A 111 5.40 -27.15 -15.52
C ALA A 111 5.58 -28.64 -15.21
N LEU A 112 4.70 -29.48 -15.76
CA LEU A 112 4.81 -30.92 -15.66
C LEU A 112 5.75 -31.40 -16.77
N GLU A 113 6.96 -31.83 -16.39
CA GLU A 113 7.99 -32.33 -17.31
C GLU A 113 8.16 -33.83 -17.10
N GLU A 114 7.82 -34.63 -18.10
CA GLU A 114 7.91 -36.10 -18.05
C GLU A 114 7.20 -36.71 -16.81
N GLY A 115 6.06 -36.14 -16.43
CA GLY A 115 5.27 -36.58 -15.26
C GLY A 115 5.83 -36.10 -13.91
N VAL A 116 6.82 -35.20 -13.90
CA VAL A 116 7.38 -34.61 -12.68
C VAL A 116 7.20 -33.10 -12.72
N TRP A 117 6.61 -32.54 -11.66
CA TRP A 117 6.51 -31.09 -11.52
C TRP A 117 7.87 -30.45 -11.33
N LYS A 118 8.20 -29.51 -12.22
CA LYS A 118 9.43 -28.73 -12.21
C LYS A 118 9.12 -27.26 -12.03
N ILE A 119 9.90 -26.59 -11.19
CA ILE A 119 9.85 -25.15 -11.04
C ILE A 119 10.44 -24.53 -12.31
N VAL A 120 9.60 -23.83 -13.07
CA VAL A 120 9.98 -23.06 -14.27
C VAL A 120 10.20 -21.58 -13.97
N GLN A 121 9.64 -21.09 -12.86
CA GLN A 121 9.94 -19.75 -12.36
C GLN A 121 9.90 -19.74 -10.85
N ARG A 122 10.93 -19.15 -10.23
CA ARG A 122 10.94 -18.81 -8.82
C ARG A 122 11.07 -17.32 -8.67
N HIS A 123 10.10 -16.72 -7.98
CA HIS A 123 10.22 -15.38 -7.45
C HIS A 123 10.24 -15.46 -5.93
N GLY A 124 11.19 -14.80 -5.29
CA GLY A 124 11.12 -14.60 -3.85
C GLY A 124 11.52 -13.21 -3.45
N SER A 125 10.79 -12.70 -2.47
CA SER A 125 10.98 -11.36 -1.94
C SER A 125 11.07 -11.44 -0.44
N VAL A 126 12.04 -10.74 0.14
CA VAL A 126 11.90 -10.24 1.50
C VAL A 126 11.22 -8.88 1.35
N PRO A 127 9.97 -8.71 1.80
CA PRO A 127 9.29 -7.44 1.75
C PRO A 127 10.09 -6.48 2.61
N ILE A 128 10.75 -5.56 1.93
CA ILE A 128 11.05 -4.28 2.53
C ILE A 128 9.76 -3.47 2.30
N PRO A 129 9.16 -2.86 3.33
CA PRO A 129 8.00 -2.00 3.12
C PRO A 129 8.32 -1.01 1.99
N ASN A 130 7.37 -0.68 1.11
CA ASN A 130 7.63 0.12 -0.10
C ASN A 130 8.40 1.43 0.16
N ILE A 131 8.32 1.93 1.41
CA ILE A 131 9.10 3.05 1.97
C ILE A 131 10.61 2.92 1.77
N ASP A 132 11.16 1.71 1.85
CA ASP A 132 12.60 1.47 1.85
C ASP A 132 13.14 1.13 0.45
N PHE A 133 12.29 0.60 -0.44
CA PHE A 133 12.67 0.27 -1.83
C PHE A 133 12.58 1.48 -2.77
N THR A 134 11.66 2.41 -2.50
CA THR A 134 11.43 3.58 -3.36
C THR A 134 11.73 4.92 -2.66
N GLY A 135 12.00 4.89 -1.35
CA GLY A 135 11.96 6.09 -0.50
C GLY A 135 10.54 6.60 -0.22
N ILE A 136 9.50 5.91 -0.71
CA ILE A 136 8.11 6.33 -0.65
C ILE A 136 7.28 5.20 -0.04
N GLU A 137 6.75 5.48 1.15
CA GLU A 137 5.61 4.74 1.64
C GLU A 137 4.48 4.93 0.61
N GLN A 138 4.12 3.91 -0.17
CA GLN A 138 2.85 3.95 -0.90
C GLN A 138 1.69 3.75 0.09
N ASN A 139 1.61 4.67 1.05
CA ASN A 139 0.38 5.35 1.35
C ASN A 139 0.15 6.27 0.15
N ALA A 140 -0.99 6.15 -0.56
CA ALA A 140 -1.37 7.06 -1.65
C ALA A 140 -1.11 8.55 -1.31
N ILE A 141 -1.09 8.86 -0.03
CA ILE A 141 -0.72 10.11 0.64
C ILE A 141 0.69 10.67 0.32
N ALA A 142 1.75 9.86 0.22
CA ALA A 142 3.10 10.38 -0.05
C ALA A 142 3.28 10.78 -1.53
N ASP A 143 2.75 9.98 -2.44
CA ASP A 143 2.63 10.32 -3.87
C ASP A 143 1.72 11.55 -4.05
N LEU A 144 0.67 11.65 -3.24
CA LEU A 144 -0.25 12.77 -3.23
C LEU A 144 0.40 14.06 -2.72
N VAL A 145 1.26 13.97 -1.71
CA VAL A 145 2.14 15.06 -1.26
C VAL A 145 3.17 15.44 -2.33
N ALA A 146 3.88 14.48 -2.91
CA ALA A 146 4.92 14.72 -3.91
C ALA A 146 4.35 15.34 -5.19
N ALA A 147 3.20 14.84 -5.64
CA ALA A 147 2.47 15.44 -6.74
C ALA A 147 1.94 16.81 -6.36
N ALA A 148 1.42 17.04 -5.14
CA ALA A 148 0.88 18.35 -4.71
C ALA A 148 1.93 19.46 -4.74
N ARG A 149 3.22 19.13 -4.74
CA ARG A 149 4.31 20.10 -4.92
C ARG A 149 4.54 20.51 -6.38
N LYS A 150 4.09 19.74 -7.38
CA LYS A 150 4.28 20.06 -8.80
C LYS A 150 3.06 20.78 -9.38
N GLY A 151 3.21 22.07 -9.71
CA GLY A 151 2.37 22.78 -10.69
C GLY A 151 1.06 23.38 -10.19
N PHE A 152 0.93 23.71 -8.90
CA PHE A 152 -0.29 24.36 -8.38
C PHE A 152 -0.19 25.88 -8.38
N SER A 153 -1.20 26.51 -8.98
CA SER A 153 -1.65 27.84 -8.63
C SER A 153 -3.04 27.66 -8.04
N LEU A 154 -3.16 27.65 -6.71
CA LEU A 154 -4.48 27.93 -6.13
C LEU A 154 -4.77 29.40 -6.44
N ASP A 155 -5.99 29.71 -6.86
CA ASP A 155 -6.42 31.11 -7.09
C ASP A 155 -6.53 31.91 -5.77
N GLN A 156 -6.16 31.28 -4.65
CA GLN A 156 -6.12 31.85 -3.31
C GLN A 156 -4.83 32.64 -3.12
N ARG A 157 -4.93 33.95 -3.37
CA ARG A 157 -3.93 34.95 -3.00
C ARG A 157 -3.69 34.88 -1.49
N ASP A 158 -2.42 34.82 -1.09
CA ASP A 158 -1.86 34.89 0.26
C ASP A 158 -2.84 34.90 1.45
N GLY A 159 -2.67 33.94 2.36
CA GLY A 159 -3.16 34.12 3.73
C GLY A 159 -3.42 32.83 4.48
N PHE A 160 -4.19 31.90 3.91
CA PHE A 160 -4.76 30.80 4.69
C PHE A 160 -5.51 29.77 3.83
N ALA A 161 -5.44 28.46 4.14
CA ALA A 161 -6.41 27.50 3.61
C ALA A 161 -6.57 26.24 4.47
N SER A 162 -7.67 25.54 4.21
CA SER A 162 -7.94 24.20 4.71
C SER A 162 -7.73 23.18 3.62
N ILE A 163 -6.79 22.25 3.84
CA ILE A 163 -6.50 21.15 2.93
C ILE A 163 -7.17 19.88 3.46
N MET A 164 -7.93 19.23 2.59
CA MET A 164 -8.54 17.94 2.85
C MET A 164 -7.97 16.90 1.90
N PHE A 165 -7.62 15.76 2.47
CA PHE A 165 -7.34 14.56 1.70
C PHE A 165 -8.32 13.46 2.07
N SER A 166 -8.78 12.74 1.05
CA SER A 166 -9.56 11.51 1.19
C SER A 166 -8.82 10.35 0.52
N ASP A 167 -9.00 9.15 1.05
CA ASP A 167 -8.38 7.95 0.53
C ASP A 167 -9.32 6.75 0.64
N ILE A 168 -9.40 5.92 -0.40
CA ILE A 168 -10.24 4.71 -0.39
C ILE A 168 -9.51 3.59 0.32
N VAL A 169 -10.12 3.11 1.40
CA VAL A 169 -9.56 2.02 2.21
C VAL A 169 -9.59 0.72 1.42
N ASN A 170 -8.46 0.00 1.43
CA ASN A 170 -8.29 -1.30 0.79
C ASN A 170 -8.61 -1.30 -0.73
N SER A 171 -8.42 -0.16 -1.41
CA SER A 171 -8.64 -0.01 -2.86
C SER A 171 -8.00 -1.11 -3.71
N SER A 172 -6.75 -1.49 -3.43
CA SER A 172 -6.05 -2.56 -4.16
C SER A 172 -6.73 -3.93 -4.00
N ARG A 173 -7.33 -4.19 -2.84
CA ARG A 173 -8.11 -5.41 -2.59
C ARG A 173 -9.46 -5.34 -3.32
N LEU A 174 -10.12 -4.19 -3.29
CA LEU A 174 -11.38 -3.98 -4.01
C LEU A 174 -11.17 -4.14 -5.52
N ALA A 175 -10.09 -3.57 -6.06
CA ALA A 175 -9.67 -3.71 -7.45
C ALA A 175 -9.47 -5.17 -7.84
N SER A 176 -8.77 -5.97 -7.02
CA SER A 176 -8.56 -7.39 -7.32
C SER A 176 -9.84 -8.23 -7.27
N MET A 177 -10.80 -7.84 -6.43
CA MET A 177 -12.07 -8.56 -6.27
C MET A 177 -13.04 -8.33 -7.43
N ILE A 178 -13.14 -7.10 -7.94
CA ILE A 178 -14.13 -6.75 -8.99
C ILE A 178 -13.50 -6.54 -10.38
N GLY A 179 -12.18 -6.56 -10.47
CA GLY A 179 -11.41 -6.38 -11.69
C GLY A 179 -11.15 -4.91 -12.05
N ASP A 180 -9.96 -4.64 -12.57
CA ASP A 180 -9.42 -3.27 -12.79
C ASP A 180 -10.34 -2.37 -13.61
N ARG A 181 -11.01 -2.92 -14.64
CA ARG A 181 -11.89 -2.13 -15.51
C ARG A 181 -13.13 -1.63 -14.79
N LEU A 182 -13.79 -2.50 -14.00
CA LEU A 182 -14.97 -2.13 -13.22
C LEU A 182 -14.57 -1.24 -12.05
N TRP A 183 -13.44 -1.54 -11.40
CA TRP A 183 -12.88 -0.69 -10.37
C TRP A 183 -12.60 0.73 -10.86
N SER A 184 -11.98 0.86 -12.04
CA SER A 184 -11.69 2.17 -12.64
C SER A 184 -12.96 2.98 -12.91
N SER A 185 -14.05 2.35 -13.38
CA SER A 185 -15.33 3.05 -13.57
C SER A 185 -15.98 3.48 -12.25
N GLU A 186 -15.89 2.65 -11.22
CA GLU A 186 -16.45 2.99 -9.90
C GLU A 186 -15.66 4.11 -9.22
N VAL A 187 -14.33 4.09 -9.32
CA VAL A 187 -13.48 5.18 -8.82
C VAL A 187 -13.77 6.49 -9.54
N ALA A 188 -13.94 6.46 -10.87
CA ALA A 188 -14.29 7.65 -11.63
C ALA A 188 -15.65 8.25 -11.19
N ARG A 189 -16.69 7.41 -11.09
CA ARG A 189 -18.01 7.82 -10.60
C ARG A 189 -17.95 8.37 -9.18
N HIS A 190 -17.14 7.73 -8.32
CA HIS A 190 -16.94 8.17 -6.95
C HIS A 190 -16.26 9.54 -6.89
N PHE A 191 -15.22 9.77 -7.70
CA PHE A 191 -14.53 11.05 -7.76
C PHE A 191 -15.38 12.17 -8.35
N ASP A 192 -16.27 11.89 -9.30
CA ASP A 192 -17.23 12.87 -9.80
C ASP A 192 -18.19 13.31 -8.70
N MET A 193 -18.63 12.37 -7.85
CA MET A 193 -19.45 12.67 -6.68
C MET A 193 -18.69 13.52 -5.64
N LEU A 194 -17.44 13.17 -5.33
CA LEU A 194 -16.58 13.95 -4.44
C LEU A 194 -16.39 15.38 -4.98
N ARG A 195 -16.06 15.52 -6.26
CA ARG A 195 -15.86 16.82 -6.92
C ARG A 195 -17.08 17.72 -6.74
N LYS A 196 -18.27 17.20 -7.03
CA LYS A 196 -19.53 17.94 -6.87
C LYS A 196 -19.72 18.42 -5.42
N ILE A 197 -19.56 17.54 -4.44
CA ILE A 197 -19.73 17.90 -3.02
C ILE A 197 -18.70 18.95 -2.58
N ILE A 198 -17.45 18.82 -3.04
CA ILE A 198 -16.38 19.77 -2.73
C ILE A 198 -16.71 21.15 -3.29
N GLU A 199 -17.14 21.22 -4.56
CA GLU A 199 -17.51 22.47 -5.23
C GLU A 199 -18.76 23.11 -4.61
N ASP A 200 -19.80 22.31 -4.30
CA ASP A 200 -21.03 22.77 -3.62
C ASP A 200 -20.75 23.34 -2.22
N ALA A 201 -19.70 22.85 -1.54
CA ALA A 201 -19.23 23.38 -0.25
C ALA A 201 -18.32 24.62 -0.40
N GLY A 202 -18.12 25.14 -1.62
CA GLY A 202 -17.24 26.28 -1.88
C GLY A 202 -15.75 25.95 -1.81
N GLY A 203 -15.40 24.67 -1.96
CA GLY A 203 -14.03 24.19 -2.12
C GLY A 203 -13.63 23.99 -3.57
N GLN A 204 -12.37 23.64 -3.76
CA GLN A 204 -11.80 23.30 -5.06
C GLN A 204 -11.33 21.84 -5.03
N PHE A 205 -11.82 21.02 -5.96
CA PHE A 205 -11.21 19.72 -6.24
C PHE A 205 -9.89 19.96 -6.94
N VAL A 206 -8.78 19.70 -6.24
CA VAL A 206 -7.45 20.02 -6.74
C VAL A 206 -7.00 18.94 -7.71
N LYS A 207 -7.09 17.66 -7.30
CA LYS A 207 -6.75 16.49 -8.13
C LYS A 207 -7.06 15.16 -7.45
N SER A 208 -7.00 14.09 -8.23
CA SER A 208 -6.93 12.70 -7.78
C SER A 208 -5.52 12.12 -7.97
N LEU A 209 -5.14 11.18 -7.12
CA LEU A 209 -3.91 10.38 -7.21
C LEU A 209 -4.22 8.93 -6.85
N GLY A 210 -4.28 8.07 -7.86
CA GLY A 210 -4.78 6.72 -7.70
C GLY A 210 -6.22 6.74 -7.18
N ASP A 211 -6.39 6.24 -5.98
CA ASP A 211 -7.63 6.09 -5.21
C ASP A 211 -7.82 7.17 -4.11
N GLY A 212 -6.87 8.11 -3.99
CA GLY A 212 -6.96 9.27 -3.12
C GLY A 212 -7.27 10.58 -3.85
N THR A 213 -7.80 11.57 -3.11
CA THR A 213 -8.09 12.92 -3.64
C THR A 213 -7.57 14.02 -2.75
N MET A 214 -7.25 15.16 -3.36
CA MET A 214 -6.87 16.40 -2.72
C MET A 214 -7.90 17.49 -3.02
N SER A 215 -8.27 18.24 -1.99
CA SER A 215 -9.11 19.42 -2.12
C SER A 215 -8.68 20.53 -1.18
N SER A 216 -8.99 21.76 -1.55
CA SER A 216 -8.69 22.96 -0.78
C SER A 216 -9.95 23.78 -0.55
N PHE A 217 -10.06 24.36 0.64
CA PHE A 217 -11.19 25.19 1.05
C PHE A 217 -10.68 26.51 1.63
N PRO A 218 -11.42 27.62 1.42
CA PRO A 218 -11.06 28.91 2.00
C PRO A 218 -11.21 28.92 3.53
N GLU A 219 -12.14 28.11 4.06
CA GLU A 219 -12.43 28.05 5.49
C GLU A 219 -12.57 26.60 5.98
N PRO A 220 -12.18 26.30 7.23
CA PRO A 220 -12.26 24.94 7.77
C PRO A 220 -13.70 24.43 7.88
N ALA A 221 -14.68 25.30 8.15
CA ALA A 221 -16.09 24.89 8.22
C ALA A 221 -16.58 24.33 6.87
N HIS A 222 -16.12 24.88 5.75
CA HIS A 222 -16.44 24.36 4.41
C HIS A 222 -15.86 22.95 4.21
N ALA A 223 -14.61 22.74 4.63
CA ALA A 223 -13.96 21.44 4.58
C ALA A 223 -14.70 20.39 5.44
N LEU A 224 -15.13 20.75 6.67
CA LEU A 224 -15.86 19.83 7.54
C LEU A 224 -17.23 19.46 6.95
N ARG A 225 -17.96 20.45 6.41
CA ARG A 225 -19.25 20.21 5.74
C ARG A 225 -19.09 19.26 4.56
N ALA A 226 -18.09 19.50 3.71
CA ALA A 226 -17.79 18.64 2.58
C ALA A 226 -17.43 17.22 3.03
N ALA A 227 -16.59 17.07 4.06
CA ALA A 227 -16.15 15.77 4.56
C ALA A 227 -17.32 14.92 5.09
N GLN A 228 -18.22 15.52 5.88
CA GLN A 228 -19.42 14.82 6.37
C GLN A 228 -20.35 14.42 5.21
N ALA A 229 -20.58 15.33 4.26
CA ALA A 229 -21.40 15.03 3.08
C ALA A 229 -20.79 13.92 2.21
N ILE A 230 -19.46 13.91 2.04
CA ILE A 230 -18.72 12.85 1.33
C ILE A 230 -18.92 11.50 2.03
N LEU A 231 -18.73 11.41 3.35
CA LEU A 231 -18.93 10.15 4.06
C LEU A 231 -20.38 9.66 3.95
N GLN A 232 -21.36 10.56 4.09
CA GLN A 232 -22.78 10.22 3.95
C GLN A 232 -23.11 9.71 2.54
N ALA A 233 -22.68 10.42 1.50
CA ALA A 233 -22.90 10.03 0.11
C ALA A 233 -22.18 8.72 -0.25
N THR A 234 -21.01 8.47 0.34
CA THR A 234 -20.26 7.22 0.16
C THR A 234 -21.03 6.03 0.75
N VAL A 235 -21.61 6.19 1.94
CA VAL A 235 -22.42 5.15 2.59
C VAL A 235 -23.72 4.89 1.82
N GLN A 236 -24.29 5.90 1.17
CA GLN A 236 -25.56 5.81 0.42
C GLN A 236 -25.39 5.38 -1.05
N SER A 237 -24.16 5.13 -1.52
CA SER A 237 -23.89 4.76 -2.91
C SER A 237 -24.34 3.33 -3.23
N ASP A 238 -25.08 3.16 -4.33
CA ASP A 238 -25.56 1.84 -4.83
C ASP A 238 -24.44 0.92 -5.39
N GLY A 239 -23.19 1.39 -5.40
CA GLY A 239 -22.01 0.69 -5.88
C GLY A 239 -21.34 -0.25 -4.86
N PRO A 240 -20.10 -0.72 -5.11
CA PRO A 240 -19.36 -1.52 -4.15
C PRO A 240 -19.17 -0.76 -2.83
N VAL A 241 -19.12 -1.50 -1.71
CA VAL A 241 -18.89 -0.92 -0.38
C VAL A 241 -17.50 -0.30 -0.33
N ILE A 242 -17.44 1.01 -0.52
CA ILE A 242 -16.25 1.84 -0.40
C ILE A 242 -16.24 2.46 0.98
N ALA A 243 -15.14 2.30 1.70
CA ALA A 243 -14.89 3.05 2.92
C ALA A 243 -13.82 4.10 2.63
N LEU A 244 -14.05 5.32 3.07
CA LEU A 244 -13.09 6.41 2.97
C LEU A 244 -12.47 6.69 4.33
N ARG A 245 -11.21 7.13 4.32
CA ARG A 245 -10.61 7.83 5.45
C ARG A 245 -10.33 9.27 5.02
N ILE A 246 -10.60 10.23 5.90
CA ILE A 246 -10.48 11.67 5.59
C ILE A 246 -9.63 12.35 6.65
N GLY A 247 -8.73 13.23 6.21
CA GLY A 247 -7.92 14.07 7.08
C GLY A 247 -7.92 15.53 6.63
N ILE A 248 -8.00 16.44 7.61
CA ILE A 248 -8.12 17.88 7.35
C ILE A 248 -7.15 18.67 8.23
N HIS A 249 -6.31 19.49 7.60
CA HIS A 249 -5.47 20.47 8.27
C HIS A 249 -5.69 21.86 7.70
N THR A 250 -5.52 22.85 8.56
CA THR A 250 -5.85 24.24 8.31
C THR A 250 -4.68 25.10 8.79
N GLY A 251 -4.14 25.95 7.92
CA GLY A 251 -2.94 26.72 8.21
C GLY A 251 -2.65 27.82 7.19
N ASN A 252 -1.68 28.68 7.53
CA ASN A 252 -1.23 29.75 6.64
C ASN A 252 -0.56 29.15 5.40
N ILE A 253 -0.96 29.66 4.23
CA ILE A 253 -0.32 29.33 2.97
C ILE A 253 0.41 30.57 2.49
N ILE A 254 1.73 30.48 2.39
CA ILE A 254 2.58 31.52 1.81
C ILE A 254 3.04 30.99 0.45
N GLN A 255 2.70 31.68 -0.63
CA GLN A 255 3.15 31.33 -1.96
C GLN A 255 4.52 31.98 -2.22
N THR A 256 5.59 31.37 -1.71
CA THR A 256 6.97 31.70 -2.10
C THR A 256 7.48 30.74 -3.16
N SER A 257 8.49 31.16 -3.94
CA SER A 257 9.23 30.33 -4.90
C SER A 257 9.77 29.04 -4.27
N ASP A 258 9.96 29.04 -2.95
CA ASP A 258 10.54 27.95 -2.18
C ASP A 258 9.61 27.56 -1.00
N ASP A 259 8.84 26.50 -1.23
CA ASP A 259 8.52 25.43 -0.26
C ASP A 259 7.52 25.63 0.91
N PHE A 260 6.94 26.82 1.17
CA PHE A 260 6.01 26.98 2.31
C PHE A 260 4.62 26.34 2.12
N PHE A 261 4.18 26.14 0.87
CA PHE A 261 2.97 25.36 0.55
C PHE A 261 3.05 23.91 1.05
N GLY A 262 4.28 23.37 1.15
CA GLY A 262 4.51 21.98 1.51
C GLY A 262 4.03 21.62 2.91
N SER A 263 4.15 22.51 3.90
CA SER A 263 3.92 22.14 5.31
C SER A 263 2.44 21.86 5.63
N VAL A 264 1.51 22.72 5.20
CA VAL A 264 0.06 22.54 5.44
C VAL A 264 -0.45 21.29 4.72
N VAL A 265 -0.01 21.10 3.47
CA VAL A 265 -0.32 19.93 2.65
C VAL A 265 0.24 18.66 3.30
N ASN A 266 1.54 18.62 3.62
CA ASN A 266 2.17 17.47 4.27
C ASN A 266 1.44 17.08 5.56
N LYS A 267 1.04 18.07 6.37
CA LYS A 267 0.37 17.81 7.65
C LYS A 267 -1.04 17.25 7.46
N ALA A 268 -1.83 17.81 6.54
CA ALA A 268 -3.15 17.26 6.19
C ALA A 268 -3.04 15.80 5.76
N ALA A 269 -2.06 15.50 4.92
CA ALA A 269 -1.76 14.15 4.44
C ALA A 269 -1.46 13.18 5.58
N ARG A 270 -0.59 13.55 6.52
CA ARG A 270 -0.27 12.72 7.69
C ARG A 270 -1.48 12.49 8.59
N ILE A 271 -2.35 13.48 8.72
CA ILE A 271 -3.59 13.35 9.51
C ILE A 271 -4.55 12.36 8.86
N THR A 272 -4.67 12.35 7.52
CA THR A 272 -5.49 11.36 6.80
C THR A 272 -5.00 9.94 7.05
N ALA A 273 -3.68 9.73 7.17
CA ALA A 273 -3.11 8.40 7.43
C ALA A 273 -3.53 7.82 8.79
N LEU A 274 -3.84 8.68 9.76
CA LEU A 274 -4.29 8.28 11.10
C LEU A 274 -5.78 7.93 11.16
N ALA A 275 -6.56 8.33 10.16
CA ALA A 275 -8.00 8.10 10.13
C ALA A 275 -8.31 6.62 9.84
N ALA A 276 -9.17 6.03 10.67
CA ALA A 276 -9.70 4.70 10.41
C ALA A 276 -10.76 4.74 9.28
N PRO A 277 -11.20 3.59 8.75
CA PRO A 277 -12.24 3.54 7.73
C PRO A 277 -13.54 4.17 8.21
N GLY A 278 -14.09 5.11 7.44
CA GLY A 278 -15.28 5.87 7.78
C GLY A 278 -15.04 7.03 8.76
N GLU A 279 -13.77 7.38 9.05
CA GLU A 279 -13.45 8.47 9.97
C GLU A 279 -12.98 9.75 9.26
N ILE A 280 -13.25 10.87 9.93
CA ILE A 280 -12.68 12.18 9.62
C ILE A 280 -11.79 12.58 10.80
N GLN A 281 -10.49 12.72 10.55
CA GLN A 281 -9.53 13.24 11.52
C GLN A 281 -9.16 14.69 11.17
N VAL A 282 -9.06 15.55 12.17
CA VAL A 282 -8.72 16.96 11.97
C VAL A 282 -7.61 17.39 12.91
N SER A 283 -6.77 18.30 12.44
CA SER A 283 -5.77 18.92 13.31
C SER A 283 -6.41 19.79 14.39
N ASP A 284 -5.70 20.00 15.49
CA ASP A 284 -6.08 20.97 16.52
C ASP A 284 -6.27 22.39 15.99
N ALA A 285 -5.47 22.80 14.99
CA ALA A 285 -5.64 24.10 14.32
C ALA A 285 -6.99 24.21 13.61
N THR A 286 -7.36 23.19 12.82
CA THR A 286 -8.68 23.09 12.17
C THR A 286 -9.80 23.19 13.22
N ARG A 287 -9.72 22.38 14.28
CA ARG A 287 -10.72 22.37 15.37
C ARG A 287 -10.87 23.74 16.02
N LYS A 288 -9.76 24.37 16.42
CA LYS A 288 -9.76 25.68 17.09
C LYS A 288 -10.34 26.78 16.21
N MET A 289 -10.07 26.75 14.91
CA MET A 289 -10.53 27.79 13.99
C MET A 289 -12.00 27.70 13.61
N VAL A 290 -12.58 26.50 13.63
CA VAL A 290 -14.04 26.36 13.52
C VAL A 290 -14.74 26.92 14.77
N GLY A 291 -14.02 26.99 15.89
CA GLY A 291 -14.54 27.51 17.16
C GLY A 291 -15.58 26.58 17.79
N GLU A 292 -16.22 27.06 18.85
CA GLU A 292 -17.34 26.35 19.49
C GLU A 292 -18.62 26.65 18.73
N THR A 293 -18.93 25.79 17.75
CA THR A 293 -20.19 25.80 17.01
C THR A 293 -21.00 24.55 17.37
N HIS A 294 -22.33 24.65 17.37
CA HIS A 294 -23.21 23.50 17.69
C HIS A 294 -23.28 22.47 16.55
N ASP A 295 -22.74 22.80 15.38
CA ASP A 295 -22.86 22.03 14.14
C ASP A 295 -21.82 20.89 14.04
N TYR A 296 -20.72 20.96 14.81
CA TYR A 296 -19.64 19.98 14.76
C TYR A 296 -19.30 19.44 16.14
N ARG A 297 -19.26 18.10 16.27
CA ARG A 297 -18.85 17.42 17.51
C ARG A 297 -17.50 16.76 17.30
N PHE A 298 -16.55 17.09 18.16
CA PHE A 298 -15.22 16.47 18.15
C PHE A 298 -15.10 15.51 19.33
N ALA A 299 -14.57 14.32 19.07
CA ALA A 299 -14.15 13.41 20.13
C ALA A 299 -12.94 13.98 20.91
N ASN A 300 -12.58 13.31 22.01
CA ASN A 300 -11.39 13.68 22.77
C ASN A 300 -10.14 13.66 21.89
N ALA A 301 -9.29 14.66 22.10
CA ALA A 301 -8.04 14.80 21.39
C ALA A 301 -7.12 13.59 21.67
N THR A 302 -6.47 13.10 20.63
CA THR A 302 -5.37 12.13 20.75
C THR A 302 -4.06 12.83 20.45
N SER A 303 -3.06 12.64 21.32
CA SER A 303 -1.70 13.15 21.10
C SER A 303 -0.92 12.15 20.25
N VAL A 304 -0.30 12.61 19.17
CA VAL A 304 0.47 11.77 18.25
C VAL A 304 1.73 12.49 17.77
N GLU A 305 2.78 11.73 17.47
CA GLU A 305 3.92 12.23 16.71
C GLU A 305 3.62 12.12 15.20
N LEU A 306 3.86 13.20 14.45
CA LEU A 306 3.72 13.17 12.99
C LEU A 306 5.10 13.21 12.33
N GLN A 307 5.42 12.19 11.54
CA GLN A 307 6.69 12.13 10.83
C GLN A 307 6.95 13.41 10.00
N GLY A 308 8.10 14.04 10.23
CA GLY A 308 8.50 15.29 9.57
C GLY A 308 7.99 16.57 10.24
N PHE A 309 7.36 16.46 11.41
CA PHE A 309 6.97 17.60 12.24
C PHE A 309 7.52 17.43 13.66
N GLU A 310 7.96 18.53 14.26
CA GLU A 310 8.49 18.51 15.63
C GLU A 310 7.39 18.47 16.67
N GLY A 311 7.61 17.62 17.69
CA GLY A 311 6.76 17.53 18.88
C GLY A 311 5.47 16.75 18.68
N GLU A 312 4.68 16.70 19.75
CA GLU A 312 3.37 16.07 19.73
C GLU A 312 2.31 16.99 19.10
N HIS A 313 1.35 16.37 18.41
CA HIS A 313 0.23 17.03 17.78
C HIS A 313 -1.08 16.45 18.25
N LEU A 314 -2.00 17.33 18.63
CA LEU A 314 -3.36 16.95 18.99
C LEU A 314 -4.20 16.77 17.72
N ILE A 315 -4.80 15.60 17.59
CA ILE A 315 -5.71 15.24 16.50
C ILE A 315 -7.08 14.94 17.09
N HIS A 316 -8.12 15.41 16.41
CA HIS A 316 -9.51 15.29 16.84
C HIS A 316 -10.29 14.51 15.79
N ARG A 317 -11.06 13.51 16.21
CA ARG A 317 -12.00 12.83 15.34
C ARG A 317 -13.30 13.63 15.28
N LEU A 318 -13.78 13.97 14.08
CA LEU A 318 -15.10 14.56 13.88
C LEU A 318 -16.15 13.45 13.94
N GLY A 319 -17.22 13.67 14.72
CA GLY A 319 -18.32 12.74 14.94
C GLY A 319 -19.61 13.08 14.21
#